data_AF-A0A6G1BJ22-F1
#
_entry.id   AF-A0A6G1BJ22-F1
#
_cell.length_a   1.000
_cell.length_b   1.000
_cell.length_c   1.000
_cell.angle_alpha   90.00
_cell.angle_beta   90.00
_cell.angle_gamma   90.00
#
_symmetry.space_group_name_H-M   'P 1'
#
loop_
_entity.id
_entity.type
_entity.pdbx_description
1 polymer ?
#
loop_
_entity_poly.entity_id
_entity_poly.type
_entity_poly.pdbx_seq_one_letter_code
_entity_poly.pdbx_strand_id
1 'polypeptide(L)'
;MNCETCQLKELEVEPREIKDVLRCVLHTIFFHRTLSLVRPKDVDCDFFEITYVQCGLPELEKEVDEKIDQFVVWVKKHPNRSTQVCLSFFDDKNKHPSWFGNKTERIYWEQWFINLHVISPKRHGKSHSSKALTNIGGNFIKYFFTIFTMISSVSHYGHM
;
A
#
# COMPACT_ATOMS: atom_id res chain seq x y z
N MET A 1 4.27 -3.11 -23.79
CA MET A 1 3.26 -3.56 -22.82
C MET A 1 2.49 -2.33 -22.37
N ASN A 2 1.17 -2.45 -22.24
CA ASN A 2 0.40 -1.39 -21.61
C ASN A 2 0.61 -1.51 -20.10
N CYS A 3 0.91 -0.41 -19.43
CA CYS A 3 1.01 -0.40 -17.97
C CYS A 3 -0.39 -0.61 -17.39
N GLU A 4 -0.57 -1.65 -16.60
CA GLU A 4 -1.81 -1.87 -15.87
C GLU A 4 -1.90 -0.89 -14.70
N THR A 5 -3.10 -0.37 -14.42
CA THR A 5 -3.30 0.60 -13.34
C THR A 5 -4.47 0.17 -12.46
N CYS A 6 -4.20 0.09 -11.16
CA CYS A 6 -5.16 -0.28 -10.13
C CYS A 6 -5.38 0.92 -9.21
N GLN A 7 -6.61 1.40 -9.13
CA GLN A 7 -6.99 2.52 -8.26
C GLN A 7 -7.77 1.97 -7.07
N LEU A 8 -7.17 2.04 -5.88
CA LEU A 8 -7.92 1.73 -4.67
C LEU A 8 -8.91 2.86 -4.40
N LYS A 9 -10.11 2.46 -3.95
CA LYS A 9 -11.07 3.39 -3.39
C LYS A 9 -10.41 4.14 -2.23
N GLU A 10 -10.69 5.44 -2.13
CA GLU A 10 -10.15 6.30 -1.08
C GLU A 10 -10.43 5.73 0.32
N LEU A 11 -9.37 5.64 1.12
CA LEU A 11 -9.40 5.13 2.48
C LEU A 11 -9.44 6.31 3.45
N GLU A 12 -10.49 6.41 4.26
CA GLU A 12 -10.52 7.34 5.38
C GLU A 12 -9.76 6.76 6.56
N VAL A 13 -8.76 7.49 7.05
CA VAL A 13 -7.85 7.01 8.10
C VAL A 13 -7.51 8.12 9.09
N GLU A 14 -7.36 7.77 10.36
CA GLU A 14 -6.74 8.67 11.34
C GLU A 14 -5.20 8.65 11.22
N PRO A 15 -4.49 9.72 11.62
CA PRO A 15 -3.03 9.78 11.53
C PRO A 15 -2.28 8.60 12.18
N ARG A 16 -2.85 7.99 13.22
CA ARG A 16 -2.28 6.82 13.91
C ARG A 16 -2.41 5.53 13.13
N GLU A 17 -3.42 5.43 12.26
CA GLU A 17 -3.77 4.24 11.50
C GLU A 17 -2.99 4.14 10.18
N ILE A 18 -2.44 5.26 9.68
CA ILE A 18 -1.76 5.34 8.37
C ILE A 18 -0.69 4.25 8.20
N LYS A 19 0.16 4.04 9.21
CA LYS A 19 1.23 3.05 9.12
C LYS A 19 0.69 1.64 8.95
N ASP A 20 -0.30 1.30 9.75
CA ASP A 20 -0.90 -0.03 9.82
C ASP A 20 -1.63 -0.36 8.51
N VAL A 21 -2.42 0.61 8.01
CA VAL A 21 -3.11 0.52 6.72
C VAL A 21 -2.13 0.35 5.58
N LEU A 22 -1.12 1.22 5.46
CA LEU A 22 -0.18 1.16 4.35
C LEU A 22 0.68 -0.11 4.38
N ARG A 23 1.12 -0.56 5.55
CA ARG A 23 1.83 -1.85 5.70
C ARG A 23 0.97 -3.00 5.21
N CYS A 24 -0.27 -3.09 5.71
CA CYS A 24 -1.21 -4.14 5.32
C CYS A 24 -1.42 -4.17 3.80
N VAL A 25 -1.73 -3.02 3.17
CA VAL A 25 -1.95 -2.94 1.73
C VAL A 25 -0.69 -3.28 0.93
N LEU A 26 0.44 -2.63 1.23
CA LEU A 26 1.68 -2.79 0.47
C LEU A 26 2.23 -4.21 0.58
N HIS A 27 2.28 -4.78 1.79
CA HIS A 27 2.75 -6.16 1.96
C HIS A 27 1.83 -7.18 1.30
N THR A 28 0.52 -6.95 1.31
CA THR A 28 -0.42 -7.81 0.58
C THR A 28 -0.12 -7.77 -0.93
N ILE A 29 0.06 -6.57 -1.52
CA ILE A 29 0.41 -6.45 -2.94
C ILE A 29 1.75 -7.12 -3.23
N PHE A 30 2.79 -6.87 -2.42
CA PHE A 30 4.09 -7.51 -2.59
C PHE A 30 4.03 -9.03 -2.49
N PHE A 31 3.26 -9.57 -1.55
CA PHE A 31 3.11 -11.02 -1.39
C PHE A 31 2.58 -11.70 -2.66
N HIS A 32 1.67 -11.03 -3.37
CA HIS A 32 1.11 -11.52 -4.63
C HIS A 32 1.95 -11.23 -5.88
N ARG A 33 2.98 -10.37 -5.77
CA ARG A 33 3.84 -9.96 -6.91
C ARG A 33 5.29 -10.41 -6.77
N THR A 34 5.70 -10.86 -5.59
CA THR A 34 7.04 -11.38 -5.37
C THR A 34 7.15 -12.75 -6.02
N LEU A 35 7.97 -12.85 -7.07
CA LEU A 35 8.21 -14.12 -7.81
C LEU A 35 9.29 -14.99 -7.15
N SER A 36 9.96 -14.47 -6.12
CA SER A 36 11.02 -15.16 -5.37
C SER A 36 10.45 -16.13 -4.33
N LEU A 37 11.29 -17.05 -3.85
CA LEU A 37 10.96 -17.86 -2.68
C LEU A 37 10.84 -16.95 -1.45
N VAL A 38 9.63 -16.88 -0.88
CA VAL A 38 9.31 -16.10 0.31
C VAL A 38 9.13 -17.00 1.53
N ARG A 39 9.27 -16.44 2.73
CA ARG A 39 8.90 -17.09 3.99
C ARG A 39 7.71 -16.33 4.58
N PRO A 40 6.47 -16.76 4.25
CA PRO A 40 5.27 -16.05 4.68
C PRO A 40 5.26 -15.88 6.20
N LYS A 41 4.91 -14.68 6.65
CA LYS A 41 4.78 -14.35 8.07
C LYS A 41 3.49 -13.58 8.28
N ASP A 42 2.66 -14.06 9.20
CA ASP A 42 1.45 -13.38 9.62
C ASP A 42 1.80 -12.20 10.53
N VAL A 43 1.14 -11.07 10.30
CA VAL A 43 1.26 -9.86 11.10
C VAL A 43 -0.12 -9.29 11.37
N ASP A 44 -0.42 -9.12 12.66
CA ASP A 44 -1.65 -8.49 13.11
C ASP A 44 -1.53 -6.97 13.04
N CYS A 45 -2.58 -6.33 12.53
CA CYS A 45 -2.73 -4.88 12.58
C CYS A 45 -2.95 -4.41 14.03
N ASP A 46 -2.26 -3.35 14.44
CA ASP A 46 -2.39 -2.79 15.80
C ASP A 46 -3.77 -2.11 16.02
N PHE A 47 -4.36 -1.53 14.97
CA PHE A 47 -5.59 -0.75 15.06
C PHE A 47 -6.82 -1.44 14.45
N PHE A 48 -6.64 -2.61 13.83
CA PHE A 48 -7.69 -3.33 13.12
C PHE A 48 -7.65 -4.82 13.45
N GLU A 49 -8.81 -5.47 13.52
CA GLU A 49 -8.91 -6.93 13.67
C GLU A 49 -8.65 -7.64 12.32
N ILE A 50 -7.49 -7.39 11.73
CA ILE A 50 -7.04 -7.96 10.46
C ILE A 50 -5.60 -8.43 10.62
N THR A 51 -5.32 -9.60 10.05
CA THR A 51 -3.97 -10.15 9.89
C THR A 51 -3.60 -10.11 8.41
N TYR A 52 -2.42 -9.57 8.09
CA TYR A 52 -1.87 -9.58 6.73
C TYR A 52 -0.59 -10.42 6.68
N VAL A 53 -0.16 -10.77 5.47
CA VAL A 53 1.02 -11.62 5.25
C VAL A 53 2.18 -10.78 4.71
N GLN A 54 3.36 -10.95 5.29
CA GLN A 54 4.63 -10.43 4.78
C GLN A 54 5.40 -11.52 4.02
N CYS A 55 6.26 -11.10 3.08
CA CYS A 55 7.15 -12.01 2.35
C CYS A 55 8.29 -12.60 3.20
N GLY A 56 8.55 -12.09 4.40
CA GLY A 56 9.70 -12.50 5.21
C GLY A 56 11.03 -12.10 4.58
N LEU A 57 11.06 -10.93 3.92
CA LEU A 57 12.22 -10.38 3.21
C LEU A 57 12.67 -9.10 3.94
N PRO A 58 13.71 -9.15 4.79
CA PRO A 58 14.08 -8.03 5.66
C PRO A 58 14.36 -6.72 4.91
N GLU A 59 14.99 -6.80 3.75
CA GLU A 59 15.31 -5.62 2.93
C GLU A 59 14.05 -4.94 2.39
N LEU A 60 13.08 -5.74 1.92
CA LEU A 60 11.80 -5.23 1.44
C LEU A 60 10.98 -4.62 2.59
N GLU A 61 10.92 -5.32 3.73
CA GLU A 61 10.21 -4.85 4.92
C GLU A 61 10.78 -3.52 5.42
N LYS A 62 12.11 -3.41 5.46
CA LYS A 62 12.79 -2.17 5.83
C LYS A 62 12.48 -1.03 4.86
N GLU A 63 12.57 -1.26 3.55
CA GLU A 63 12.30 -0.22 2.55
C GLU A 63 10.84 0.26 2.63
N VAL A 64 9.88 -0.66 2.78
CA VAL A 64 8.47 -0.33 2.97
C VAL A 64 8.27 0.56 4.20
N ASP A 65 8.84 0.16 5.34
CA ASP A 65 8.74 0.92 6.59
C ASP A 65 9.35 2.32 6.47
N GLU A 66 10.54 2.45 5.86
CA GLU A 66 11.20 3.73 5.66
C GLU A 66 10.38 4.67 4.76
N LYS A 67 9.77 4.16 3.69
CA LYS A 67 8.89 4.96 2.80
C LYS A 67 7.60 5.38 3.49
N ILE A 68 6.99 4.49 4.27
CA ILE A 68 5.80 4.81 5.06
C ILE A 68 6.13 5.89 6.10
N ASP A 69 7.27 5.80 6.77
CA ASP A 69 7.69 6.78 7.77
C ASP A 69 7.93 8.16 7.15
N GLN A 70 8.58 8.21 5.98
CA GLN A 70 8.73 9.44 5.21
C GLN A 70 7.37 10.04 4.84
N PHE A 71 6.42 9.20 4.38
CA PHE A 71 5.08 9.62 4.04
C PHE A 71 4.31 10.17 5.26
N VAL A 72 4.35 9.48 6.41
CA VAL A 72 3.70 9.94 7.65
C VAL A 72 4.27 11.28 8.11
N VAL A 73 5.58 11.49 8.02
CA VAL A 73 6.21 12.79 8.34
C VAL A 73 5.72 13.87 7.37
N TRP A 74 5.58 13.55 6.08
CA TRP A 74 5.07 14.49 5.08
C TRP A 74 3.61 14.87 5.33
N VAL A 75 2.74 13.90 5.63
CA VAL A 75 1.32 14.11 5.95
C VAL A 75 1.16 15.08 7.12
N LYS A 76 1.95 14.88 8.19
CA LYS A 76 1.93 15.76 9.38
C LYS A 76 2.26 17.22 9.05
N LYS A 77 3.13 17.47 8.06
CA LYS A 77 3.50 18.82 7.62
C LYS A 77 2.48 19.44 6.67
N HIS A 78 1.59 18.65 6.08
CA HIS A 78 0.62 19.09 5.09
C HIS A 78 -0.80 18.64 5.45
N PRO A 79 -1.34 19.12 6.59
CA PRO A 79 -2.73 18.83 6.95
C PRO A 79 -3.68 19.36 5.85
N ASN A 80 -4.77 18.65 5.60
CA ASN A 80 -5.82 18.99 4.62
C ASN A 80 -5.45 18.87 3.13
N ARG A 81 -4.33 18.22 2.78
CA ARG A 81 -4.10 17.80 1.39
C ARG A 81 -4.64 16.39 1.18
N SER A 82 -5.24 16.14 0.02
CA SER A 82 -5.45 14.77 -0.44
C SER A 82 -4.09 14.11 -0.62
N THR A 83 -3.99 12.85 -0.23
CA THR A 83 -2.71 12.14 -0.20
C THR A 83 -2.83 10.84 -0.98
N GLN A 84 -1.79 10.52 -1.74
CA GLN A 84 -1.74 9.33 -2.58
C GLN A 84 -0.36 8.69 -2.45
N VAL A 85 -0.36 7.37 -2.28
CA VAL A 85 0.83 6.52 -2.40
C VAL A 85 0.71 5.77 -3.71
N CYS A 86 1.78 5.78 -4.52
CA CYS A 86 1.87 5.01 -5.75
C CYS A 86 2.95 3.94 -5.59
N LEU A 87 2.55 2.67 -5.71
CA LEU A 87 3.44 1.53 -5.85
C LEU A 87 3.54 1.19 -7.34
N SER A 88 4.75 1.13 -7.88
CA SER A 88 4.99 0.90 -9.30
C SER A 88 5.94 -0.28 -9.48
N PHE A 89 5.56 -1.21 -10.36
CA PHE A 89 6.41 -2.27 -10.83
C PHE A 89 6.95 -1.92 -12.22
N PHE A 90 8.26 -2.10 -12.40
CA PHE A 90 8.94 -1.73 -13.63
C PHE A 90 10.16 -2.61 -13.89
N ASP A 91 10.55 -2.70 -15.16
CA ASP A 91 11.85 -3.21 -15.59
C ASP A 91 12.75 -2.05 -16.02
N ASP A 92 14.04 -2.18 -15.76
CA ASP A 92 15.05 -1.26 -16.29
C ASP A 92 15.45 -1.68 -17.70
N LYS A 93 15.19 -0.83 -18.69
CA LYS A 93 15.69 -1.00 -20.05
C LYS A 93 17.06 -0.34 -20.16
N ASN A 94 18.11 -1.16 -20.16
CA ASN A 94 19.43 -0.71 -20.55
C ASN A 94 19.43 -0.43 -22.07
N LYS A 95 19.53 0.83 -22.47
CA LYS A 95 19.85 1.17 -23.86
C LYS A 95 21.31 0.80 -24.12
N HIS A 96 21.59 0.30 -25.33
CA HIS A 96 22.96 0.06 -25.80
C HIS A 96 23.81 1.30 -25.49
N PRO A 97 25.08 1.16 -25.03
CA PRO A 97 25.93 2.30 -24.70
C PRO A 97 26.00 3.22 -25.92
N SER A 98 25.28 4.32 -25.84
CA SER A 98 25.27 5.36 -26.85
C SER A 98 26.21 6.43 -26.35
N TRP A 99 27.04 6.97 -27.25
CA TRP A 99 28.07 7.99 -26.96
C TRP A 99 27.53 9.22 -26.18
N PHE A 100 26.20 9.40 -26.12
CA PHE A 100 25.51 10.41 -25.32
C PHE A 100 24.76 9.81 -24.12
N GLY A 101 25.50 9.29 -23.14
CA GLY A 101 25.01 9.03 -21.79
C GLY A 101 24.13 7.77 -21.62
N ASN A 102 24.42 7.02 -20.56
CA ASN A 102 23.58 5.91 -20.12
C ASN A 102 22.35 6.45 -19.39
N LYS A 103 21.24 6.67 -20.10
CA LYS A 103 19.94 6.91 -19.46
C LYS A 103 19.16 5.61 -19.38
N THR A 104 19.15 4.98 -18.20
CA THR A 104 18.26 3.85 -17.91
C THR A 104 16.82 4.33 -17.96
N GLU A 105 16.01 3.67 -18.78
CA GLU A 105 14.59 3.97 -18.92
C GLU A 105 13.79 2.90 -18.18
N ARG A 106 12.86 3.33 -17.31
CA ARG A 106 11.96 2.42 -16.59
C ARG A 106 10.75 2.11 -17.46
N ILE A 107 10.50 0.83 -17.71
CA ILE A 107 9.28 0.36 -18.36
C ILE A 107 8.33 -0.11 -17.26
N TYR A 108 7.32 0.69 -16.96
CA TYR A 108 6.29 0.34 -15.99
C TYR A 108 5.31 -0.66 -16.60
N TRP A 109 5.02 -1.73 -15.86
CA TRP A 109 4.06 -2.75 -16.28
C TRP A 109 2.84 -2.83 -15.35
N GLU A 110 2.95 -2.36 -14.10
CA GLU A 110 1.81 -2.27 -13.18
C GLU A 110 1.97 -1.12 -12.18
N GLN A 111 0.88 -0.41 -11.87
CA GLN A 111 0.85 0.65 -10.86
C GLN A 111 -0.39 0.55 -9.97
N TRP A 112 -0.18 0.68 -8.66
CA TRP A 112 -1.21 0.70 -7.64
C TRP A 112 -1.27 2.07 -6.97
N PHE A 113 -2.42 2.71 -7.03
CA PHE A 113 -2.68 4.02 -6.45
C PHE A 113 -3.54 3.87 -5.20
N ILE A 114 -2.95 4.19 -4.05
CA ILE A 114 -3.56 4.07 -2.73
C ILE A 114 -3.88 5.49 -2.25
N ASN A 115 -5.15 5.87 -2.36
CA ASN A 115 -5.62 7.19 -1.97
C ASN A 115 -6.04 7.20 -0.49
N LEU A 116 -5.51 8.13 0.29
CA LEU A 116 -5.85 8.29 1.71
C LEU A 116 -6.45 9.67 1.97
N HIS A 117 -7.59 9.68 2.65
CA HIS A 117 -8.21 10.86 3.23
C HIS A 117 -7.97 10.86 4.75
N VAL A 118 -7.07 11.74 5.21
CA VAL A 118 -6.65 11.76 6.61
C VAL A 118 -7.64 12.58 7.43
N ILE A 119 -8.43 11.90 8.27
CA ILE A 119 -9.44 12.52 9.12
C ILE A 119 -8.86 12.90 10.48
N SER A 120 -9.26 14.07 11.00
CA SER A 120 -8.91 14.45 12.37
C SER A 120 -9.83 13.73 13.36
N PRO A 121 -9.29 13.12 14.43
CA PRO A 121 -10.13 12.48 15.44
C PRO A 121 -11.06 13.52 16.07
N LYS A 122 -12.37 13.25 16.06
CA LYS A 122 -13.34 14.14 16.71
C LYS A 122 -13.05 14.14 18.20
N ARG A 123 -12.69 15.31 18.76
CA ARG A 123 -12.66 15.52 20.21
C ARG A 123 -14.10 15.41 20.74
N HIS A 124 -14.54 14.22 21.09
CA HIS A 124 -15.75 14.02 21.88
C HIS A 124 -15.35 13.61 23.28
N GLY A 125 -15.64 14.50 24.24
CA GLY A 125 -15.60 14.17 25.64
C GLY A 125 -16.60 13.04 25.94
N LYS A 126 -16.15 12.12 26.81
CA LYS A 126 -16.91 11.06 27.48
C LYS A 126 -17.31 9.84 26.63
N SER A 127 -16.59 8.75 26.95
CA SER A 127 -16.90 7.31 26.84
C SER A 127 -17.89 6.85 25.76
N HIS A 128 -17.37 6.41 24.62
CA HIS A 128 -17.95 5.34 23.80
C HIS A 128 -16.86 4.71 22.91
N SER A 129 -15.86 4.08 23.54
CA SER A 129 -14.70 3.48 22.85
C SER A 129 -15.08 2.34 21.89
N SER A 130 -16.23 1.70 22.09
CA SER A 130 -16.55 0.44 21.40
C SER A 130 -17.28 0.59 20.06
N LYS A 131 -17.94 1.72 19.79
CA LYS A 131 -18.76 1.90 18.56
C LYS A 131 -18.03 2.57 17.40
N ALA A 132 -16.96 3.32 17.68
CA ALA A 132 -16.13 3.95 16.65
C ALA A 132 -15.17 2.94 16.01
N LEU A 133 -14.56 2.06 16.81
CA LEU A 133 -13.68 0.98 16.34
C LEU A 133 -14.40 0.02 15.38
N THR A 134 -15.65 -0.34 15.69
CA THR A 134 -16.45 -1.27 14.88
C THR A 134 -16.82 -0.71 13.50
N ASN A 135 -16.98 0.61 13.37
CA ASN A 135 -17.38 1.21 12.10
C ASN A 135 -16.17 1.41 11.16
N ILE A 136 -15.01 1.70 11.73
CA ILE A 136 -13.73 1.81 11.00
C ILE A 136 -13.22 0.42 10.60
N GLY A 137 -13.23 -0.54 11.53
CA GLY A 137 -12.88 -1.94 11.23
C GLY A 137 -13.77 -2.58 10.17
N GLY A 138 -15.08 -2.30 10.20
CA GLY A 138 -16.02 -2.77 9.18
C GLY A 138 -15.79 -2.19 7.77
N ASN A 139 -15.28 -0.97 7.67
CA ASN A 139 -14.85 -0.40 6.40
C ASN A 139 -13.50 -0.97 5.95
N PHE A 140 -12.56 -1.19 6.86
CA PHE A 140 -11.25 -1.75 6.55
C PHE A 140 -11.32 -3.19 6.03
N ILE A 141 -12.20 -4.02 6.59
CA ILE A 141 -12.47 -5.38 6.06
C ILE A 141 -12.98 -5.32 4.62
N LYS A 142 -13.89 -4.38 4.30
CA LYS A 142 -14.36 -4.20 2.91
C LYS A 142 -13.23 -3.80 1.97
N TYR A 143 -12.29 -2.97 2.42
CA TYR A 143 -11.12 -2.58 1.63
C TYR A 143 -10.17 -3.75 1.41
N PHE A 144 -9.96 -4.60 2.41
CA PHE A 144 -9.18 -5.81 2.25
C PHE A 144 -9.79 -6.78 1.22
N PHE A 145 -11.10 -6.99 1.27
CA PHE A 145 -11.81 -7.76 0.23
C PHE A 145 -11.67 -7.12 -1.16
N THR A 146 -11.68 -5.80 -1.25
CA THR A 146 -11.52 -5.07 -2.52
C THR A 146 -10.10 -5.25 -3.07
N ILE A 147 -9.08 -5.17 -2.21
CA ILE A 147 -7.68 -5.42 -2.57
C ILE A 147 -7.51 -6.85 -3.08
N PHE A 148 -8.03 -7.84 -2.34
CA PHE A 148 -7.94 -9.25 -2.75
C PHE A 148 -8.65 -9.50 -4.09
N THR A 149 -9.81 -8.86 -4.31
CA THR A 149 -10.54 -8.94 -5.58
C THR A 149 -9.74 -8.32 -6.73
N MET A 150 -9.12 -7.15 -6.52
CA MET A 150 -8.29 -6.50 -7.54
C MET A 150 -7.03 -7.30 -7.86
N ILE A 151 -6.37 -7.87 -6.84
CA ILE A 151 -5.22 -8.76 -7.04
C ILE A 151 -5.64 -10.00 -7.86
N SER A 152 -6.81 -10.57 -7.58
CA SER A 152 -7.35 -11.74 -8.29
C SER A 152 -7.72 -11.42 -9.74
N SER A 153 -8.24 -10.20 -10.03
CA SER A 153 -8.58 -9.79 -11.39
C SER A 153 -7.34 -9.53 -12.24
N VAL A 154 -6.26 -9.01 -11.67
CA VAL A 154 -5.02 -8.76 -12.40
C VAL A 154 -4.26 -10.07 -12.68
N SER A 155 -4.33 -11.05 -11.77
CA SER A 155 -3.66 -12.34 -11.93
C SER A 155 -4.18 -13.16 -13.12
N HIS A 156 -5.39 -12.88 -13.63
CA HIS A 156 -5.94 -13.53 -14.83
C HIS A 156 -5.30 -13.04 -16.14
N TYR A 157 -4.61 -11.90 -16.15
CA TYR A 157 -4.01 -11.32 -17.36
C TYR A 157 -2.49 -11.53 -17.47
N GLY A 158 -1.84 -12.06 -16.43
CA GLY A 158 -0.38 -12.25 -16.37
C GLY A 158 0.16 -13.60 -16.85
N HIS A 159 -0.71 -14.52 -17.30
CA HIS A 159 -0.32 -15.80 -17.90
C HIS A 159 -0.67 -15.83 -19.40
N MET A 160 0.06 -15.05 -20.21
CA MET A 160 0.21 -15.27 -21.65
C MET A 160 1.64 -14.94 -22.08
#